data_AF-T0M3S0-F1
#
_entry.id   AF-T0M3S0-F1
#
_cell.length_a   1.000
_cell.length_b   1.000
_cell.length_c   1.000
_cell.angle_alpha   90.00
_cell.angle_beta   90.00
_cell.angle_gamma   90.00
#
_symmetry.space_group_name_H-M   'P 1'
#
loop_
_entity.id
_entity.type
_entity.pdbx_description
1 polymer ?
#
loop_
_entity_poly.entity_id
_entity_poly.type
_entity_poly.pdbx_seq_one_letter_code
_entity_poly.pdbx_strand_id
1 'polypeptide(L)' 'MTLVDLIPLKTKALNFPEPVKSLILSEPDTIDAQDFISKLGTYEMLFTLSATMGVSP' A
#
# COMPACT_ATOMS: atom_id res chain seq x y z
N MET A 1 -17.41 -6.92 -11.40
CA MET A 1 -16.57 -5.84 -10.86
C MET A 1 -16.92 -5.71 -9.40
N THR A 2 -15.97 -5.99 -8.52
CA THR A 2 -16.17 -5.93 -7.06
C THR A 2 -15.24 -4.84 -6.57
N LEU A 3 -15.81 -3.77 -6.01
CA LEU A 3 -15.01 -2.64 -5.57
C LEU A 3 -14.54 -2.83 -4.12
N VAL A 4 -13.30 -2.42 -3.87
CA VAL A 4 -12.68 -2.38 -2.55
C VAL A 4 -12.52 -0.92 -2.14
N ASP A 5 -13.00 -0.58 -0.95
CA ASP A 5 -12.73 0.72 -0.32
C ASP A 5 -11.30 0.74 0.23
N LEU A 6 -10.47 1.64 -0.28
CA LEU A 6 -9.09 1.81 0.14
C LEU A 6 -8.92 2.83 1.26
N ILE A 7 -9.95 3.59 1.65
CA ILE A 7 -9.84 4.59 2.73
C ILE A 7 -9.24 3.98 4.01
N PRO A 8 -9.69 2.80 4.50
CA PRO A 8 -9.10 2.18 5.70
C PRO A 8 -7.62 1.84 5.52
N LEU A 9 -7.21 1.43 4.32
CA LEU A 9 -5.81 1.10 4.02
C LEU A 9 -4.95 2.37 3.91
N LYS A 10 -5.46 3.41 3.25
CA LYS A 10 -4.80 4.73 3.14
C LYS A 10 -4.54 5.35 4.51
N THR A 11 -5.50 5.26 5.44
CA THR A 11 -5.29 5.72 6.82
C THR A 11 -4.15 4.97 7.51
N LYS A 12 -4.04 3.64 7.32
CA LYS A 12 -2.92 2.85 7.86
C LYS A 12 -1.59 3.21 7.19
N ALA A 13 -1.60 3.45 5.87
CA ALA A 13 -0.43 3.77 5.07
C ALA A 13 0.28 5.05 5.49
N LEU A 14 -0.39 5.98 6.19
CA LEU A 14 0.24 7.17 6.76
C LEU A 14 1.44 6.85 7.66
N ASN A 15 1.43 5.66 8.30
CA ASN A 15 2.49 5.15 9.18
C ASN A 15 3.43 4.15 8.50
N PHE A 16 3.26 3.87 7.20
CA PHE A 16 4.15 2.97 6.47
C PHE A 16 5.42 3.70 6.02
N PRO A 17 6.53 2.99 5.83
CA PRO A 17 7.74 3.59 5.27
C PRO A 17 7.55 3.92 3.79
N GLU A 18 8.38 4.83 3.29
CA GLU A 18 8.52 5.04 1.85
C GLU A 18 9.23 3.83 1.21
N PRO A 19 8.93 3.51 -0.07
CA PRO A 19 7.96 4.17 -0.96
C PRO A 19 6.52 3.67 -0.82
N VAL A 20 6.25 2.70 0.07
CA VAL A 20 4.94 2.04 0.20
C VAL A 20 3.84 3.02 0.54
N LYS A 21 4.11 3.94 1.47
CA LYS A 21 3.19 5.01 1.85
C LYS A 21 2.74 5.82 0.64
N SER A 22 3.67 6.40 -0.12
CA SER A 22 3.33 7.21 -1.29
C SER A 22 2.55 6.42 -2.34
N LEU A 23 2.90 5.15 -2.57
CA LEU A 23 2.20 4.29 -3.51
C LEU A 23 0.72 4.10 -3.12
N ILE A 24 0.44 3.66 -1.90
CA ILE A 24 -0.93 3.43 -1.43
C ILE A 24 -1.75 4.72 -1.45
N LEU A 25 -1.16 5.86 -1.04
CA LEU A 25 -1.87 7.14 -1.01
C LEU A 25 -2.17 7.69 -2.42
N SER A 26 -1.42 7.27 -3.44
CA SER A 26 -1.63 7.69 -4.84
C SER A 26 -2.77 6.95 -5.55
N GLU A 27 -3.23 5.83 -5.01
CA GLU A 27 -4.37 5.08 -5.55
C GLU A 27 -5.67 5.90 -5.43
N PRO A 28 -6.70 5.65 -6.25
CA PRO A 28 -8.03 6.19 -6.00
C PRO A 28 -8.64 5.62 -4.70
N ASP A 29 -9.73 6.21 -4.20
CA ASP A 29 -10.36 5.76 -2.95
C ASP A 29 -11.05 4.40 -3.07
N THR A 30 -11.38 3.99 -4.29
CA THR A 30 -11.93 2.66 -4.59
C THR A 30 -11.24 2.08 -5.83
N ILE A 31 -10.98 0.77 -5.82
CA ILE A 31 -10.44 0.02 -6.97
C ILE A 31 -11.15 -1.32 -7.12
N ASP A 32 -11.02 -1.97 -8.29
CA ASP A 32 -11.50 -3.35 -8.45
C ASP A 32 -10.66 -4.33 -7.61
N ALA A 33 -11.32 -5.36 -7.09
CA ALA A 33 -10.71 -6.37 -6.24
C ALA A 33 -9.56 -7.11 -6.92
N GLN A 34 -9.62 -7.33 -8.24
CA GLN A 34 -8.52 -7.97 -8.97
C GLN A 34 -7.28 -7.07 -9.04
N ASP A 35 -7.48 -5.76 -9.24
CA ASP A 35 -6.41 -4.78 -9.21
C ASP A 35 -5.80 -4.67 -7.81
N PHE A 36 -6.64 -4.72 -6.77
CA PHE A 36 -6.20 -4.69 -5.38
C PHE A 36 -5.30 -5.89 -5.05
N ILE A 37 -5.72 -7.10 -5.40
CA ILE A 37 -4.95 -8.33 -5.17
C ILE A 37 -3.59 -8.25 -5.89
N SER A 38 -3.57 -7.74 -7.12
CA SER A 38 -2.33 -7.60 -7.90
C SER A 38 -1.36 -6.59 -7.26
N LYS A 39 -1.88 -5.49 -6.70
CA LYS A 39 -1.09 -4.45 -6.04
C LYS A 39 -0.58 -4.88 -4.65
N LEU A 40 -1.35 -5.69 -3.92
CA LEU A 40 -0.98 -6.16 -2.58
C LEU A 40 0.41 -6.81 -2.53
N GLY A 41 0.73 -7.68 -3.50
CA GLY A 41 2.05 -8.31 -3.57
C GLY A 41 3.20 -7.31 -3.70
N THR A 42 2.98 -6.23 -4.46
CA THR A 42 3.96 -5.14 -4.58
C THR A 42 4.14 -4.39 -3.26
N TYR A 43 3.04 -4.05 -2.58
CA TYR A 43 3.10 -3.32 -1.31
C TYR A 43 3.80 -4.14 -0.22
N GLU A 44 3.51 -5.44 -0.11
CA GLU A 44 4.16 -6.33 0.88
C GLU A 44 5.66 -6.48 0.63
N MET A 45 6.05 -6.66 -0.64
CA MET A 45 7.46 -6.75 -1.01
C MET A 45 8.23 -5.48 -0.63
N LEU A 46 7.69 -4.32 -0.99
CA LEU A 46 8.31 -3.03 -0.70
C LEU A 46 8.33 -2.73 0.80
N PHE A 47 7.28 -3.10 1.54
CA PHE A 47 7.23 -2.93 2.99
C PHE A 47 8.32 -3.75 3.69
N THR A 48 8.48 -5.00 3.26
CA THR A 48 9.53 -5.90 3.76
C THR A 48 10.92 -5.37 3.43
N LEU A 49 11.13 -4.91 2.19
CA LEU A 49 12.40 -4.27 1.78
C LEU A 49 12.72 -3.07 2.67
N SER A 50 11.78 -2.14 2.86
CA SER A 50 11.99 -0.96 3.72
C SER A 50 12.29 -1.35 5.17
N ALA A 51 11.68 -2.42 5.70
CA ALA A 51 11.97 -2.94 7.03
C ALA A 51 13.37 -3.57 7.14
N THR A 52 13.83 -4.28 6.11
CA THR A 52 15.16 -4.92 6.09
C THR A 52 16.30 -3.95 5.81
N MET A 53 16.04 -2.85 5.08
CA MET A 53 17.07 -1.87 4.70
C MET A 53 17.33 -0.80 5.75
N GLY A 54 16.64 -0.82 6.90
CA GLY A 54 17.07 -0.10 8.10
C GLY A 54 17.29 1.41 7.90
N VAL A 55 16.39 2.11 7.19
CA VAL A 55 16.30 3.57 7.38
C VAL A 55 15.63 3.80 8.74
N SER A 56 16.47 3.78 9.77
CA SER A 56 16.12 4.22 11.13
C SER A 56 15.59 5.66 11.08
N PRO A 57 14.56 6.02 11.86
CA PRO A 57 14.06 7.39 11.97
C PRO A 57 15.11 8.38 12.47
#